data_AF-A0A382LVR2-F1
#
_entry.id   AF-A0A382LVR2-F1
#
_cell.length_a   1.000
_cell.length_b   1.000
_cell.length_c   1.000
_cell.angle_alpha   90.00
_cell.angle_beta   90.00
_cell.angle_gamma   90.00
#
_symmetry.space_group_name_H-M   'P 1'
#
loop_
_entity.id
_entity.type
_entity.pdbx_description
1 polymer ?
#
loop_
_entity_poly.entity_id
_entity_poly.type
_entity_poly.pdbx_seq_one_letter_code
_entity_poly.pdbx_strand_id
1 'polypeptide(L)'
;KHLFFGHVHRPVSGSWHGIPFTTLRGTNHQVQLDLKAEDYLPISHEPPAYCVIFLEPQQTTVHFHDYLDNSMYVKKPSTSG
;
A
#
# COMPACT_ATOMS: atom_id res chain seq x y z
N LYS A 1 15.47 12.03 -3.34
CA LYS A 1 14.41 12.25 -4.36
C LYS A 1 13.51 11.04 -4.31
N HIS A 2 12.18 11.20 -4.30
CA HIS A 2 11.23 10.08 -4.28
C HIS A 2 9.99 10.49 -5.08
N LEU A 3 9.44 9.59 -5.91
CA LEU A 3 8.22 9.84 -6.67
C LEU A 3 7.01 9.20 -6.00
N PHE A 4 5.97 9.99 -5.76
CA PHE A 4 4.68 9.51 -5.23
C PHE A 4 3.60 9.74 -6.27
N PHE A 5 2.83 8.71 -6.62
CA PHE A 5 1.75 8.84 -7.60
C PHE A 5 0.63 7.81 -7.41
N GLY A 6 -0.55 8.13 -7.94
CA GLY A 6 -1.74 7.28 -7.91
C GLY A 6 -1.97 6.55 -9.23
N HIS A 7 -3.18 6.66 -9.78
CA HIS A 7 -3.67 6.07 -11.04
C HIS A 7 -4.04 4.58 -10.97
N VAL A 8 -3.13 3.69 -10.60
CA VAL A 8 -3.36 2.23 -10.68
C VAL A 8 -4.16 1.70 -9.48
N HIS A 9 -4.31 2.48 -8.40
CA HIS A 9 -4.97 2.06 -7.16
C HIS A 9 -4.35 0.78 -6.58
N ARG A 10 -3.02 0.67 -6.64
CA ARG A 10 -2.24 -0.45 -6.13
C ARG A 10 -0.99 0.00 -5.40
N PRO A 11 -0.58 -0.69 -4.33
CA PRO A 11 0.71 -0.44 -3.71
C PRO A 11 1.81 -1.06 -4.58
N VAL A 12 2.58 -0.22 -5.26
CA VAL A 12 3.75 -0.61 -6.05
C VAL A 12 4.91 0.29 -5.67
N SER A 13 6.05 -0.29 -5.33
CA SER A 13 7.24 0.46 -4.96
C SER A 13 8.48 -0.14 -5.59
N GLY A 14 9.48 0.70 -5.83
CA GLY A 14 10.71 0.28 -6.49
C GLY A 14 11.66 1.45 -6.69
N SER A 15 12.64 1.26 -7.57
CA SER A 15 13.60 2.28 -7.95
C SER A 15 13.82 2.25 -9.46
N TRP A 16 13.86 3.43 -10.08
CA TRP A 16 14.14 3.60 -11.51
C TRP A 16 15.30 4.56 -11.67
N HIS A 17 16.42 4.08 -12.23
CA HIS A 17 17.69 4.82 -12.32
C HIS A 17 18.11 5.47 -10.99
N GLY A 18 17.93 4.76 -9.87
CA GLY A 18 18.27 5.26 -8.54
C GLY A 18 17.25 6.23 -7.93
N ILE A 19 16.12 6.49 -8.58
CA ILE A 19 15.01 7.28 -8.05
C ILE A 19 13.97 6.33 -7.46
N PRO A 20 13.80 6.26 -6.12
CA PRO A 20 12.74 5.47 -5.52
C PRO A 20 11.37 6.03 -5.87
N PHE A 21 10.38 5.14 -5.99
CA PHE A 21 9.00 5.50 -6.22
C PHE A 21 8.04 4.66 -5.39
N THR A 22 6.84 5.20 -5.16
CA THR A 22 5.76 4.51 -4.45
C THR A 22 4.40 4.94 -4.98
N THR A 23 3.55 3.96 -5.21
CA THR A 23 2.11 4.12 -5.49
C THR A 23 1.28 3.53 -4.37
N LEU A 24 -0.01 3.81 -4.39
CA LEU A 24 -0.94 3.44 -3.33
C LEU A 24 -2.31 3.02 -3.87
N ARG A 25 -3.05 2.32 -3.02
CA ARG A 25 -4.49 2.11 -3.15
C ARG A 25 -5.24 3.44 -3.10
N GLY A 26 -6.40 3.49 -3.76
CA GLY A 26 -7.32 4.62 -3.69
C GLY A 26 -8.18 4.58 -2.43
N THR A 27 -8.95 5.65 -2.23
CA THR A 27 -9.89 5.81 -1.10
C THR A 27 -11.26 5.16 -1.34
N ASN A 28 -11.46 4.49 -2.48
CA ASN A 28 -12.73 3.83 -2.83
C ASN A 28 -12.46 2.41 -3.38
N HIS A 29 -12.54 2.22 -4.69
CA HIS A 29 -12.29 0.93 -5.34
C HIS A 29 -10.81 0.72 -5.63
N GLN A 30 -10.37 -0.55 -5.68
CA GLN A 30 -8.99 -0.92 -6.01
C GLN A 30 -8.96 -1.75 -7.29
N VAL A 31 -7.91 -1.65 -8.09
CA VAL A 31 -7.66 -2.60 -9.18
C VAL A 31 -7.20 -3.92 -8.57
N GLN A 32 -7.44 -5.11 -9.14
CA GLN A 32 -6.89 -6.39 -8.64
C GLN A 32 -5.41 -6.55 -9.05
N LEU A 33 -4.58 -7.19 -8.22
CA LEU A 33 -3.24 -7.58 -8.68
C LEU A 33 -3.38 -8.80 -9.59
N ASP A 34 -3.40 -8.54 -10.90
CA ASP A 34 -3.37 -9.55 -11.94
C ASP A 34 -2.32 -9.17 -12.98
N LEU A 35 -1.19 -9.87 -12.96
CA LEU A 35 -0.08 -9.62 -13.89
C LEU A 35 -0.28 -10.29 -15.26
N LYS A 36 -1.39 -11.00 -15.45
CA LYS A 36 -1.73 -11.72 -16.68
C LYS A 36 -3.01 -11.19 -17.35
N ALA A 37 -3.67 -10.18 -16.77
CA ALA A 37 -4.82 -9.55 -17.39
C ALA A 37 -4.38 -8.77 -18.64
N GLU A 38 -4.94 -9.12 -19.79
CA GLU A 38 -4.63 -8.47 -21.07
C GLU A 38 -5.77 -7.53 -21.52
N ASP A 39 -7.02 -7.98 -21.40
CA ASP A 39 -8.19 -7.31 -22.01
C ASP A 39 -9.24 -6.82 -21.00
N TYR A 40 -8.96 -6.87 -19.70
CA TYR A 40 -9.87 -6.40 -18.66
C TYR A 40 -9.13 -5.77 -17.49
N LEU A 41 -9.83 -4.87 -16.77
CA LEU A 41 -9.35 -4.28 -15.53
C LEU A 41 -10.12 -4.90 -14.36
N PRO A 42 -9.56 -5.90 -13.66
CA PRO A 42 -10.24 -6.47 -12.51
C PRO A 42 -10.33 -5.42 -11.39
N ILE A 43 -11.51 -5.24 -10.83
CA ILE A 43 -11.75 -4.36 -9.67
C ILE A 43 -11.95 -5.22 -8.43
N SER A 44 -11.48 -4.77 -7.28
CA SER A 44 -11.55 -5.49 -6.01
C SER A 44 -12.12 -4.62 -4.89
N HIS A 45 -12.68 -5.30 -3.89
CA HIS A 45 -13.19 -4.72 -2.64
C HIS A 45 -12.12 -4.70 -1.54
N GLU A 46 -10.84 -4.72 -1.90
CA GLU A 46 -9.79 -4.50 -0.93
C GLU A 46 -10.02 -3.18 -0.17
N PRO A 47 -9.64 -3.11 1.12
CA PRO A 47 -9.87 -1.91 1.91
C PRO A 47 -9.25 -0.68 1.23
N PRO A 48 -9.98 0.46 1.25
CA PRO A 48 -9.40 1.72 0.85
C PRO A 48 -8.27 2.11 1.80
N ALA A 49 -7.29 2.85 1.26
CA ALA A 49 -6.12 3.21 2.02
C ALA A 49 -5.63 4.63 1.71
N TYR A 50 -4.80 5.15 2.61
CA TYR A 50 -3.95 6.30 2.36
C TYR A 50 -2.54 6.02 2.88
N CYS A 51 -1.59 6.92 2.61
CA CYS A 51 -0.23 6.81 3.11
C CYS A 51 0.14 7.98 4.02
N VAL A 52 0.96 7.69 5.03
CA VAL A 52 1.68 8.69 5.83
C VAL A 52 3.17 8.57 5.48
N ILE A 53 3.78 9.67 5.05
CA ILE A 53 5.15 9.68 4.55
C ILE A 53 6.04 10.46 5.52
N PHE A 54 7.09 9.82 6.01
CA PHE A 54 8.13 10.46 6.80
C PHE A 54 9.36 10.69 5.92
N LEU A 55 9.81 11.94 5.88
CA LEU A 55 10.93 12.40 5.07
C LEU A 55 12.07 12.81 5.99
N GLU A 56 13.17 12.07 5.92
CA GLU A 56 14.39 12.31 6.67
C GLU A 56 15.56 12.57 5.72
N PRO A 57 16.65 13.22 6.17
CA PRO A 57 17.78 13.57 5.30
C PRO A 57 18.38 12.38 4.52
N GLN A 58 18.34 11.16 5.07
CA GLN A 58 18.89 9.94 4.46
C GLN A 58 17.84 8.84 4.25
N GLN A 59 16.57 9.09 4.56
CA GLN A 59 15.55 8.05 4.56
C GLN A 59 14.19 8.61 4.13
N THR A 60 13.41 7.78 3.45
CA THR A 60 12.00 8.03 3.19
C THR A 60 11.23 6.80 3.62
N THR A 61 10.29 6.96 4.52
CA THR A 61 9.43 5.88 5.01
C THR A 61 8.00 6.15 4.57
N VAL A 62 7.35 5.14 3.98
CA VAL A 62 5.94 5.22 3.55
C VAL A 62 5.14 4.21 4.36
N HIS A 63 4.26 4.72 5.22
CA HIS A 63 3.33 3.90 6.00
C HIS A 63 2.00 3.81 5.27
N PHE A 64 1.59 2.60 4.91
CA PHE A 64 0.27 2.34 4.34
C PHE A 64 -0.75 2.15 5.47
N HIS A 65 -1.92 2.78 5.34
CA HIS A 65 -2.98 2.65 6.32
C HIS A 65 -4.31 2.32 5.65
N ASP A 66 -4.77 1.11 5.91
CA ASP A 66 -6.06 0.56 5.47
C ASP A 66 -7.14 0.94 6.48
N TYR A 67 -7.65 2.17 6.37
CA TYR A 67 -8.43 2.79 7.45
C TYR A 67 -9.81 2.15 7.71
N LEU A 68 -10.25 1.20 6.88
CA LEU A 68 -11.44 0.38 7.12
C LEU A 68 -11.13 -1.06 7.52
N ASP A 69 -9.85 -1.44 7.61
CA ASP A 69 -9.49 -2.77 8.09
C ASP A 69 -9.69 -2.87 9.60
N ASN A 70 -10.55 -3.80 10.01
CA ASN A 70 -10.89 -4.08 11.39
C ASN A 70 -10.31 -5.42 11.88
N SER A 71 -9.33 -5.99 11.17
CA SER A 71 -8.68 -7.27 11.47
C SER A 71 -7.82 -7.29 12.74
N MET A 72 -7.84 -6.21 13.53
CA MET A 72 -7.14 -6.11 14.81
C MET A 72 -7.53 -7.27 15.73
N TYR A 73 -6.53 -8.05 16.15
CA TYR A 73 -6.67 -9.03 17.21
C TYR A 73 -5.56 -8.86 18.25
N VAL A 74 -5.90 -9.05 19.51
CA VAL A 74 -4.94 -8.99 20.62
C VAL A 74 -4.54 -10.40 21.00
N LYS A 75 -3.27 -10.76 20.76
CA LYS A 75 -2.72 -12.02 21.30
C LYS A 75 -2.53 -11.85 22.81
N LYS A 76 -3.26 -12.64 23.62
CA LYS A 76 -3.01 -12.69 25.07
C LYS A 76 -1.62 -13.30 25.34
N PRO A 77 -0.86 -12.79 26.32
CA PRO A 77 0.38 -13.43 26.73
C PRO A 77 0.08 -14.86 27.18
N SER A 78 0.90 -15.82 26.76
CA SER A 78 0.81 -17.18 27.28
C SER A 78 1.16 -17.15 28.77
N THR A 79 0.19 -17.43 29.64
CA THR A 79 0.48 -17.71 31.05
C THR A 79 1.17 -19.06 31.10
N SER A 80 2.49 -19.06 31.35
CA SER A 80 3.20 -20.27 31.77
C SER A 80 2.68 -20.67 33.15
N GLY A 81 1.97 -21.80 33.21
CA GLY A 81 1.63 -22.49 34.45
C GLY A 81 2.77 -23.36 34.95
#